data_AF-A0A9D0CS36-F1
#
_entry.id   AF-A0A9D0CS36-F1
#
_cell.length_a   1.000
_cell.length_b   1.000
_cell.length_c   1.000
_cell.angle_alpha   90.00
_cell.angle_beta   90.00
_cell.angle_gamma   90.00
#
_symmetry.space_group_name_H-M   'P 1'
#
loop_
_entity.id
_entity.type
_entity.pdbx_description
1 polymer ?
#
loop_
_entity_poly.entity_id
_entity_poly.type
_entity_poly.pdbx_seq_one_letter_code
_entity_poly.pdbx_strand_id
1 'polypeptide(L)'
;METSHTSSARLRGAALGLALALVIPVSPGFAAPTSPDTRWFQTQYLDSGKKPRAAIAFLLAEYRERHYPAVSAYARKLLAEGKLTVREQAETLQLLALAERRLDRPEHERRAWMRFYNLTFSSDALLRVIQLHHQAGRYRQALDIANRVQVEKLSRVGKTLWYRELGALYHDAGQMNNAVYIRKRLTEIDPTADNWLGYSESLLALGKAREADDAIDMALLADPDQHDYLLQKLLVANALGEPETARRLMARLALTPEERGRLQLLLSETGQLATANDSSPQAIKQSIEALDQLETGETLNRHVIDLARLSLQSKLRQRENRWHVGVSETVCRDDNGCRPRDAADTQRSATAGLRIEAGYQFHPRVSLSAGLNTGNENNSPRPDNDTAYGDLTLTLRPLASPALEIAVQQQFAIGDQARDNTRATLAGHYSAGDPLEPGPTGLHPRPYVELHAEASKLVREDKAASVWAEARLGRGIPVAGKAAVAPFFYLQEYYRKAEQTPPRQTTEAGLGVVLDIRQFSDPYKGDLGKTQLFFKAGRDLYVRDGDEEFRTQMGLSFDYQ
;
A
#
# COMPACT_ATOMS: atom_id res chain seq x y z
N MET A 1 -21.22 -30.79 -40.68
CA MET A 1 -19.93 -30.41 -41.29
C MET A 1 -19.22 -29.53 -40.30
N GLU A 2 -18.26 -30.13 -39.61
CA GLU A 2 -17.51 -29.58 -38.48
C GLU A 2 -16.57 -28.47 -38.95
N THR A 3 -16.56 -27.34 -38.24
CA THR A 3 -15.35 -26.52 -38.03
C THR A 3 -15.47 -25.81 -36.68
N SER A 4 -14.90 -26.42 -35.64
CA SER A 4 -14.71 -25.83 -34.32
C SER A 4 -13.34 -25.16 -34.26
N HIS A 5 -13.32 -23.83 -34.19
CA HIS A 5 -12.11 -23.07 -33.85
C HIS A 5 -12.11 -22.78 -32.36
N THR A 6 -11.40 -23.62 -31.60
CA THR A 6 -11.01 -23.33 -30.21
C THR A 6 -9.75 -22.47 -30.20
N SER A 7 -9.92 -21.17 -29.97
CA SER A 7 -8.84 -20.23 -29.69
C SER A 7 -8.34 -20.45 -28.26
N SER A 8 -7.40 -21.38 -28.09
CA SER A 8 -6.56 -21.46 -26.90
C SER A 8 -5.46 -20.41 -27.02
N ALA A 9 -5.56 -19.35 -26.23
CA ALA A 9 -4.51 -18.35 -26.08
C ALA A 9 -3.28 -19.02 -25.45
N ARG A 10 -2.35 -19.45 -26.31
CA ARG A 10 -1.01 -19.89 -25.94
C ARG A 10 -0.29 -18.69 -25.32
N LEU A 11 -0.20 -18.66 -23.99
CA LEU A 11 0.82 -17.94 -23.25
C LEU A 11 2.19 -18.40 -23.75
N ARG A 12 2.74 -17.68 -24.74
CA ARG A 12 4.16 -17.76 -25.10
C ARG A 12 4.94 -17.23 -23.90
N GLY A 13 5.49 -18.17 -23.13
CA GLY A 13 6.38 -17.86 -22.02
C GLY A 13 7.50 -16.93 -22.49
N ALA A 14 7.53 -15.74 -21.90
CA ALA A 14 8.64 -14.82 -22.08
C ALA A 14 9.93 -15.52 -21.61
N ALA A 15 10.88 -15.57 -22.55
CA ALA A 15 12.14 -16.25 -22.41
C ALA A 15 12.93 -15.72 -21.21
N LEU A 16 13.13 -16.58 -20.20
CA LEU A 16 14.37 -16.57 -19.44
C LEU A 16 15.49 -16.82 -20.45
N GLY A 17 16.38 -15.84 -20.61
CA GLY A 17 17.53 -15.90 -21.50
C GLY A 17 18.47 -17.05 -21.12
N LEU A 18 18.19 -18.23 -21.66
CA LEU A 18 19.04 -19.42 -21.62
C LEU A 18 19.82 -19.49 -22.93
N ALA A 19 20.94 -18.78 -22.98
CA ALA A 19 21.99 -19.10 -23.95
C ALA A 19 22.81 -20.27 -23.41
N LEU A 20 22.27 -21.49 -23.51
CA LEU A 20 23.01 -22.75 -23.31
C LEU A 20 22.83 -23.62 -24.55
N ALA A 21 23.45 -23.15 -25.64
CA ALA A 21 23.73 -23.96 -26.81
C ALA A 21 24.98 -24.81 -26.51
N LEU A 22 24.79 -25.98 -25.94
CA LEU A 22 25.77 -27.06 -25.97
C LEU A 22 25.02 -28.33 -26.36
N VAL A 23 25.00 -28.59 -27.67
CA VAL A 23 24.59 -29.86 -28.24
C VAL A 23 25.70 -30.86 -27.90
N ILE A 24 25.52 -31.60 -26.81
CA ILE A 24 26.27 -32.83 -26.60
C ILE A 24 25.36 -33.95 -27.10
N PRO A 25 25.75 -34.72 -28.13
CA PRO A 25 24.95 -35.86 -28.58
C PRO A 25 24.90 -36.89 -27.44
N VAL A 26 23.72 -37.06 -26.84
CA VAL A 26 23.45 -38.19 -25.94
C VAL A 26 23.29 -39.42 -26.82
N SER A 27 24.16 -40.41 -26.61
CA SER A 27 24.13 -41.66 -27.39
C SER A 27 22.76 -42.35 -27.25
N PRO A 28 22.15 -42.83 -28.35
CA PRO A 28 20.85 -43.50 -28.31
C PRO A 28 21.04 -44.90 -27.72
N GLY A 29 20.68 -45.09 -26.45
CA GLY A 29 20.79 -46.41 -25.80
C GLY A 29 20.50 -46.49 -24.30
N PHE A 30 20.34 -45.37 -23.59
CA PHE A 30 20.07 -45.39 -22.15
C PHE A 30 18.64 -44.95 -21.86
N ALA A 31 17.70 -45.89 -21.91
CA ALA A 31 16.36 -45.66 -21.37
C ALA A 31 16.45 -45.66 -19.84
N ALA A 32 16.03 -44.57 -19.21
CA ALA A 32 15.87 -44.51 -17.76
C ALA A 32 14.79 -45.51 -17.29
N PRO A 33 14.92 -46.12 -16.10
CA PRO A 33 13.87 -46.95 -15.54
C PRO A 33 12.57 -46.15 -15.36
N THR A 34 11.42 -46.81 -15.57
CA THR A 34 10.08 -46.20 -15.49
C THR A 34 9.70 -45.71 -14.09
N SER A 35 10.45 -46.11 -13.06
CA SER A 35 10.41 -45.56 -11.70
C SER A 35 11.76 -44.92 -11.37
N PRO A 36 11.79 -43.84 -10.56
CA PRO A 36 13.03 -43.14 -10.24
C PRO A 36 13.95 -43.98 -9.36
N ASP A 37 14.74 -44.86 -9.97
CA ASP A 37 15.77 -45.63 -9.28
C ASP A 37 16.97 -44.73 -8.98
N THR A 38 17.02 -44.22 -7.74
CA THR A 38 18.10 -43.38 -7.26
C THR A 38 19.42 -44.13 -7.10
N ARG A 39 19.42 -45.46 -6.99
CA ARG A 39 20.65 -46.28 -6.92
C ARG A 39 21.33 -46.36 -8.27
N TRP A 40 20.55 -46.48 -9.35
CA TRP A 40 21.09 -46.39 -10.70
C TRP A 40 21.77 -45.04 -10.93
N PHE A 41 21.11 -43.94 -10.58
CA PHE A 41 21.67 -42.59 -10.75
C PHE A 41 22.94 -42.40 -9.90
N GLN A 42 22.94 -42.88 -8.66
CA GLN A 42 24.10 -42.88 -7.77
C GLN A 42 25.30 -43.56 -8.45
N THR A 43 25.11 -44.82 -8.86
CA THR A 43 26.17 -45.64 -9.46
C THR A 43 26.69 -44.98 -10.74
N GLN A 44 25.78 -44.46 -11.56
CA GLN A 44 26.13 -43.94 -12.89
C GLN A 44 26.79 -42.58 -12.88
N TYR A 45 26.48 -41.70 -11.93
CA TYR A 45 26.92 -40.31 -11.97
C TYR A 45 27.67 -39.84 -10.73
N LEU A 46 27.40 -40.41 -9.55
CA LEU A 46 28.01 -39.98 -8.30
C LEU A 46 29.22 -40.86 -7.93
N ASP A 47 29.08 -42.19 -8.00
CA ASP A 47 30.14 -43.13 -7.63
C ASP A 47 31.16 -43.34 -8.76
N SER A 48 30.72 -43.20 -10.02
CA SER A 48 31.57 -43.40 -11.21
C SER A 48 32.61 -42.29 -11.44
N GLY A 49 32.63 -41.24 -10.60
CA GLY A 49 33.52 -40.09 -10.75
C GLY A 49 33.23 -39.22 -11.99
N LYS A 50 32.08 -39.41 -12.66
CA LYS A 50 31.65 -38.55 -13.78
C LYS A 50 31.50 -37.10 -13.30
N LYS A 51 31.82 -36.16 -14.20
CA LYS A 51 31.72 -34.72 -13.89
C LYS A 51 30.25 -34.33 -13.63
N PRO A 52 29.94 -33.53 -12.59
CA PRO A 52 28.58 -33.09 -12.28
C PRO A 52 27.78 -32.52 -13.45
N ARG A 53 28.44 -31.87 -14.41
CA ARG A 53 27.80 -31.38 -15.64
C ARG A 53 27.11 -32.47 -16.46
N ALA A 54 27.64 -33.69 -16.49
CA ALA A 54 27.01 -34.80 -17.20
C ALA A 54 25.68 -35.19 -16.51
N ALA A 55 25.65 -35.17 -15.18
CA ALA A 55 24.44 -35.41 -14.41
C ALA A 55 23.40 -34.31 -14.65
N ILE A 56 23.80 -33.03 -14.66
CA ILE A 56 22.89 -31.91 -14.95
C ILE A 56 22.35 -31.97 -16.38
N ALA A 57 23.19 -32.30 -17.37
CA ALA A 57 22.75 -32.48 -18.75
C ALA A 57 21.73 -33.62 -18.88
N PHE A 58 21.94 -34.72 -18.16
CA PHE A 58 20.96 -35.81 -18.06
C PHE A 58 19.64 -35.34 -17.43
N LEU A 59 19.67 -34.62 -16.30
CA LEU A 59 18.47 -34.06 -15.68
C LEU A 59 17.69 -33.14 -16.63
N LEU A 60 18.40 -32.33 -17.44
CA LEU A 60 17.78 -31.46 -18.43
C LEU A 60 17.10 -32.27 -19.56
N ALA A 61 17.72 -33.36 -20.01
CA ALA A 61 17.13 -34.27 -20.99
C ALA A 61 15.85 -34.92 -20.43
N GLU A 62 15.94 -35.49 -19.23
CA GLU A 62 14.78 -36.09 -18.53
C GLU A 62 13.65 -35.08 -18.29
N TYR A 63 13.98 -33.81 -18.01
CA TYR A 63 12.98 -32.75 -17.89
C TYR A 63 12.24 -32.50 -19.22
N ARG A 64 12.95 -32.52 -20.36
CA ARG A 64 12.36 -32.34 -21.69
C ARG A 64 11.45 -33.50 -22.07
N GLU A 65 11.83 -34.71 -21.70
CA GLU A 65 11.01 -35.93 -21.84
C GLU A 65 9.87 -36.02 -20.80
N ARG A 66 9.70 -34.98 -19.96
CA ARG A 66 8.62 -34.85 -18.97
C ARG A 66 8.68 -35.88 -17.83
N HIS A 67 9.85 -36.45 -17.55
CA HIS A 67 10.08 -37.37 -16.43
C HIS A 67 10.30 -36.61 -15.10
N TYR A 68 9.38 -35.70 -14.75
CA TYR A 68 9.54 -34.79 -13.61
C TYR A 68 9.76 -35.47 -12.24
N PRO A 69 9.12 -36.62 -11.91
CA PRO A 69 9.42 -37.33 -10.66
C PRO A 69 10.89 -37.77 -10.57
N ALA A 70 11.46 -38.23 -11.69
CA ALA A 70 12.86 -38.64 -11.77
C ALA A 70 13.79 -37.44 -11.66
N VAL A 71 13.51 -36.35 -12.39
CA VAL A 71 14.28 -35.10 -12.26
C VAL A 71 14.28 -34.59 -10.82
N SER A 72 13.13 -34.57 -10.15
CA SER A 72 13.02 -34.17 -8.74
C SER A 72 13.85 -35.06 -7.82
N ALA A 73 13.72 -36.39 -7.92
CA ALA A 73 14.45 -37.33 -7.08
C ALA A 73 15.97 -37.24 -7.29
N TYR A 74 16.41 -37.24 -8.55
CA TYR A 74 17.82 -37.20 -8.92
C TYR A 74 18.46 -35.85 -8.63
N ALA A 75 17.77 -34.72 -8.85
CA ALA A 75 18.28 -33.40 -8.49
C ALA A 75 18.48 -33.26 -6.98
N ARG A 76 17.56 -33.77 -6.15
CA ARG A 76 17.74 -33.77 -4.68
C ARG A 76 18.94 -34.62 -4.26
N LYS A 77 19.11 -35.80 -4.86
CA LYS A 77 20.26 -36.68 -4.61
C LYS A 77 21.57 -36.00 -5.01
N LEU A 78 21.61 -35.40 -6.20
CA LEU A 78 22.76 -34.66 -6.71
C LEU A 78 23.11 -33.45 -5.82
N LEU A 79 22.12 -32.75 -5.27
CA LEU A 79 22.33 -31.64 -4.33
C LEU A 79 22.80 -32.10 -2.94
N ALA A 80 22.46 -33.32 -2.52
CA ALA A 80 22.82 -33.86 -1.21
C ALA A 80 24.23 -34.46 -1.19
N GLU A 81 24.61 -35.15 -2.26
CA GLU A 81 25.81 -35.99 -2.30
C GLU A 81 26.81 -35.59 -3.39
N GLY A 82 26.37 -34.80 -4.37
CA GLY A 82 27.23 -34.30 -5.42
C GLY A 82 28.22 -33.26 -4.90
N LYS A 83 29.50 -33.42 -5.26
CA LYS A 83 30.52 -32.38 -5.10
C LYS A 83 30.35 -31.30 -6.17
N LEU A 84 29.32 -30.47 -6.00
CA LEU A 84 28.90 -29.44 -6.96
C LEU A 84 29.58 -28.09 -6.68
N THR A 85 29.99 -27.41 -7.74
CA THR A 85 30.33 -25.97 -7.67
C THR A 85 29.07 -25.12 -7.43
N VAL A 86 29.23 -23.87 -6.97
CA VAL A 86 28.09 -22.94 -6.73
C VAL A 86 27.20 -22.80 -7.97
N ARG A 87 27.82 -22.71 -9.16
CA ARG A 87 27.09 -22.63 -10.43
C ARG A 87 26.27 -23.90 -10.70
N GLU A 88 26.86 -25.07 -10.52
CA GLU A 88 26.19 -26.37 -10.74
C GLU A 88 25.07 -26.61 -9.71
N GLN A 89 25.26 -26.18 -8.47
CA GLN A 89 24.19 -26.17 -7.45
C GLN A 89 23.01 -25.29 -7.91
N ALA A 90 23.30 -24.08 -8.41
CA ALA A 90 22.29 -23.16 -8.90
C ALA A 90 21.51 -23.74 -10.09
N GLU A 91 22.20 -24.29 -11.09
CA GLU A 91 21.57 -24.96 -12.26
C GLU A 91 20.70 -26.16 -11.81
N THR A 92 21.18 -26.97 -10.87
CA THR A 92 20.43 -28.12 -10.34
C THR A 92 19.19 -27.68 -9.55
N LEU A 93 19.28 -26.60 -8.76
CA LEU A 93 18.14 -26.06 -8.01
C LEU A 93 17.06 -25.47 -8.92
N GLN A 94 17.43 -24.85 -10.05
CA GLN A 94 16.45 -24.41 -11.05
C GLN A 94 15.69 -25.59 -11.64
N LEU A 95 16.39 -26.65 -12.07
CA LEU A 95 15.75 -27.85 -12.61
C LEU A 95 14.84 -28.52 -11.58
N LEU A 96 15.29 -28.60 -10.32
CA LEU A 96 14.46 -29.08 -9.22
C LEU A 96 13.18 -28.24 -9.09
N ALA A 97 13.30 -26.91 -8.99
CA ALA A 97 12.15 -26.03 -8.82
C ALA A 97 11.15 -26.16 -9.98
N LEU A 98 11.64 -26.22 -11.22
CA LEU A 98 10.83 -26.44 -12.42
C LEU A 98 10.13 -27.80 -12.44
N ALA A 99 10.79 -28.86 -11.94
CA ALA A 99 10.19 -30.18 -11.80
C ALA A 99 9.11 -30.20 -10.72
N GLU A 100 9.37 -29.62 -9.54
CA GLU A 100 8.36 -29.51 -8.46
C GLU A 100 7.12 -28.74 -8.90
N ARG A 101 7.29 -27.68 -9.71
CA ARG A 101 6.17 -26.95 -10.31
C ARG A 101 5.28 -27.84 -11.16
N ARG A 102 5.90 -28.69 -12.01
CA ARG A 102 5.16 -29.62 -12.88
C ARG A 102 4.49 -30.75 -12.11
N LEU A 103 4.99 -31.05 -10.92
CA LEU A 103 4.41 -32.01 -9.99
C LEU A 103 3.38 -31.40 -9.03
N ASP A 104 3.06 -30.12 -9.20
CA ASP A 104 2.15 -29.36 -8.33
C ASP A 104 2.54 -29.42 -6.84
N ARG A 105 3.83 -29.21 -6.56
CA ARG A 105 4.40 -29.22 -5.20
C ARG A 105 4.91 -27.82 -4.83
N PRO A 106 4.02 -26.82 -4.62
CA PRO A 106 4.39 -25.41 -4.47
C PRO A 106 5.36 -25.17 -3.30
N GLU A 107 5.25 -25.89 -2.19
CA GLU A 107 6.21 -25.77 -1.07
C GLU A 107 7.62 -26.28 -1.40
N HIS A 108 7.72 -27.33 -2.22
CA HIS A 108 9.01 -27.84 -2.67
C HIS A 108 9.62 -26.90 -3.71
N GLU A 109 8.81 -26.42 -4.65
CA GLU A 109 9.20 -25.40 -5.62
C GLU A 109 9.74 -24.15 -4.89
N ARG A 110 8.98 -23.63 -3.91
CA ARG A 110 9.34 -22.45 -3.12
C ARG A 110 10.68 -22.62 -2.41
N ARG A 111 10.89 -23.77 -1.75
CA ARG A 111 12.18 -24.07 -1.08
C ARG A 111 13.33 -24.15 -2.06
N ALA A 112 13.13 -24.74 -3.25
CA ALA A 112 14.15 -24.80 -4.27
C ALA A 112 14.51 -23.40 -4.81
N TRP A 113 13.53 -22.54 -5.09
CA TRP A 113 13.77 -21.15 -5.51
C TRP A 113 14.44 -20.31 -4.43
N MET A 114 14.07 -20.46 -3.15
CA MET A 114 14.73 -19.76 -2.06
C MET A 114 16.20 -20.19 -1.90
N ARG A 115 16.49 -21.49 -2.01
CA ARG A 115 17.88 -21.97 -2.03
C ARG A 115 18.65 -21.44 -3.23
N PHE A 116 18.03 -21.41 -4.41
CA PHE A 116 18.63 -20.83 -5.62
C PHE A 116 18.92 -19.34 -5.45
N TYR A 117 17.98 -18.58 -4.87
CA TYR A 117 18.19 -17.17 -4.54
C TYR A 117 19.37 -16.98 -3.59
N ASN A 118 19.48 -17.78 -2.51
CA ASN A 118 20.57 -17.64 -1.55
C ASN A 118 21.97 -17.86 -2.16
N LEU A 119 22.07 -18.56 -3.31
CA LEU A 119 23.32 -18.76 -4.04
C LEU A 119 23.60 -17.66 -5.06
N THR A 120 22.57 -17.11 -5.69
CA THR A 120 22.70 -16.27 -6.89
C THR A 120 22.28 -14.82 -6.70
N PHE A 121 21.55 -14.52 -5.62
CA PHE A 121 20.87 -13.25 -5.38
C PHE A 121 19.99 -12.80 -6.56
N SER A 122 19.45 -13.76 -7.32
CA SER A 122 18.59 -13.51 -8.47
C SER A 122 17.23 -12.93 -8.05
N SER A 123 16.93 -11.73 -8.51
CA SER A 123 15.63 -11.08 -8.26
C SER A 123 14.47 -11.81 -8.95
N ASP A 124 14.69 -12.45 -10.10
CA ASP A 124 13.67 -13.27 -10.77
C ASP A 124 13.25 -14.49 -9.92
N ALA A 125 14.18 -15.07 -9.17
CA ALA A 125 13.86 -16.16 -8.25
C ALA A 125 12.95 -15.69 -7.12
N LEU A 126 13.17 -14.48 -6.60
CA LEU A 126 12.31 -13.88 -5.59
C LEU A 126 10.91 -13.58 -6.16
N LEU A 127 10.79 -13.08 -7.39
CA LEU A 127 9.49 -12.90 -8.05
C LEU A 127 8.67 -14.17 -8.01
N ARG A 128 9.31 -15.31 -8.31
CA ARG A 128 8.62 -16.60 -8.26
C ARG A 128 8.22 -17.02 -6.84
N VAL A 129 9.08 -16.77 -5.86
CA VAL A 129 8.75 -17.05 -4.46
C VAL A 129 7.59 -16.19 -3.96
N ILE A 130 7.52 -14.92 -4.35
CA ILE A 130 6.43 -14.00 -4.03
C ILE A 130 5.12 -14.55 -4.57
N GLN A 131 5.07 -14.93 -5.86
CA GLN A 131 3.91 -15.56 -6.47
C GLN A 131 3.46 -16.81 -5.71
N LEU A 132 4.39 -17.67 -5.27
CA LEU A 132 4.07 -18.88 -4.51
C LEU A 132 3.56 -18.59 -3.09
N HIS A 133 3.97 -17.47 -2.48
CA HIS A 133 3.39 -17.03 -1.22
C HIS A 133 2.01 -16.40 -1.43
N HIS A 134 1.85 -15.60 -2.48
CA HIS A 134 0.59 -14.95 -2.86
C HIS A 134 -0.49 -15.99 -3.16
N GLN A 135 -0.19 -16.99 -4.00
CA GLN A 135 -1.08 -18.12 -4.31
C GLN A 135 -1.47 -18.94 -3.08
N ALA A 136 -0.64 -18.95 -2.04
CA ALA A 136 -0.91 -19.65 -0.78
C ALA A 136 -1.64 -18.78 0.26
N GLY A 137 -2.12 -17.58 -0.11
CA GLY A 137 -2.76 -16.64 0.81
C GLY A 137 -1.82 -16.02 1.84
N ARG A 138 -0.51 -16.22 1.70
CA ARG A 138 0.53 -15.76 2.64
C ARG A 138 0.98 -14.35 2.29
N TYR A 139 0.03 -13.42 2.27
CA TYR A 139 0.26 -12.07 1.74
C TYR A 139 1.35 -11.32 2.51
N ARG A 140 1.40 -11.47 3.84
CA ARG A 140 2.43 -10.84 4.67
C ARG A 140 3.84 -11.33 4.31
N GLN A 141 4.01 -12.64 4.11
CA GLN A 141 5.30 -13.23 3.75
C GLN A 141 5.67 -12.89 2.30
N ALA A 142 4.71 -12.89 1.38
CA ALA A 142 4.91 -12.43 0.01
C ALA A 142 5.38 -10.99 -0.02
N LEU A 143 4.72 -10.13 0.77
CA LEU A 143 5.08 -8.72 0.92
C LEU A 143 6.50 -8.65 1.45
N ASP A 144 6.83 -9.27 2.60
CA ASP A 144 8.21 -9.31 3.12
C ASP A 144 9.24 -9.64 2.03
N ILE A 145 9.07 -10.75 1.32
CA ILE A 145 10.03 -11.21 0.31
C ILE A 145 10.18 -10.21 -0.84
N ALA A 146 9.10 -9.51 -1.20
CA ALA A 146 9.09 -8.58 -2.31
C ALA A 146 10.12 -7.45 -2.16
N ASN A 147 10.61 -7.14 -0.96
CA ASN A 147 11.61 -6.09 -0.76
C ASN A 147 13.03 -6.50 -0.94
N ARG A 148 13.28 -7.79 -0.92
CA ARG A 148 14.59 -8.31 -1.28
C ARG A 148 14.79 -8.20 -2.80
N VAL A 149 13.72 -7.94 -3.56
CA VAL A 149 13.79 -7.75 -5.01
C VAL A 149 14.47 -6.43 -5.31
N GLN A 150 15.60 -6.51 -5.99
CA GLN A 150 16.31 -5.34 -6.51
C GLN A 150 15.70 -4.99 -7.86
N VAL A 151 14.66 -4.15 -7.83
CA VAL A 151 13.82 -3.82 -9.01
C VAL A 151 14.67 -3.27 -10.16
N GLU A 152 15.73 -2.53 -9.85
CA GLU A 152 16.66 -1.96 -10.83
C GLU A 152 17.40 -3.03 -11.62
N LYS A 153 17.65 -4.20 -11.03
CA LYS A 153 18.31 -5.35 -11.65
C LYS A 153 17.35 -6.20 -12.49
N LEU A 154 16.05 -5.98 -12.39
CA LEU A 154 15.08 -6.66 -13.23
C LEU A 154 15.12 -6.12 -14.66
N SER A 155 14.95 -7.03 -15.62
CA SER A 155 14.65 -6.65 -17.01
C SER A 155 13.35 -5.84 -17.08
N ARG A 156 13.07 -5.18 -18.20
CA ARG A 156 11.78 -4.48 -18.41
C ARG A 156 10.59 -5.39 -18.14
N VAL A 157 10.63 -6.62 -18.66
CA VAL A 157 9.60 -7.64 -18.44
C VAL A 157 9.53 -8.03 -16.96
N GLY A 158 10.68 -8.19 -16.29
CA GLY A 158 10.73 -8.48 -14.86
C GLY A 158 10.12 -7.35 -14.00
N LYS A 159 10.39 -6.08 -14.35
CA LYS A 159 9.79 -4.91 -13.67
C LYS A 159 8.28 -4.90 -13.83
N THR A 160 7.77 -5.08 -15.06
CA THR A 160 6.33 -5.18 -15.31
C THR A 160 5.69 -6.31 -14.48
N LEU A 161 6.30 -7.49 -14.48
CA LEU A 161 5.82 -8.62 -13.68
C LEU A 161 5.81 -8.28 -12.20
N TRP A 162 6.88 -7.70 -11.68
CA TRP A 162 6.96 -7.28 -10.28
C TRP A 162 5.85 -6.29 -9.92
N TYR A 163 5.67 -5.19 -10.68
CA TYR A 163 4.62 -4.20 -10.38
C TYR A 163 3.21 -4.81 -10.44
N ARG A 164 2.96 -5.73 -11.39
CA ARG A 164 1.69 -6.46 -11.50
C ARG A 164 1.43 -7.33 -10.28
N GLU A 165 2.36 -8.22 -9.93
CA GLU A 165 2.24 -9.10 -8.76
C GLU A 165 2.08 -8.29 -7.48
N LEU A 166 2.79 -7.17 -7.37
CA LEU A 166 2.75 -6.33 -6.18
C LEU A 166 1.45 -5.55 -6.02
N GLY A 167 0.91 -5.05 -7.13
CA GLY A 167 -0.40 -4.41 -7.14
C GLY A 167 -1.52 -5.39 -6.80
N ALA A 168 -1.42 -6.65 -7.25
CA ALA A 168 -2.33 -7.72 -6.86
C ALA A 168 -2.17 -8.09 -5.38
N LEU A 169 -0.94 -8.24 -4.92
CA LEU A 169 -0.64 -8.60 -3.55
C LEU A 169 -1.14 -7.56 -2.53
N TYR A 170 -1.02 -6.26 -2.84
CA TYR A 170 -1.60 -5.23 -1.98
C TYR A 170 -3.10 -5.19 -1.97
N HIS A 171 -3.70 -5.43 -3.14
CA HIS A 171 -5.15 -5.53 -3.26
C HIS A 171 -5.66 -6.64 -2.35
N ASP A 172 -5.09 -7.84 -2.47
CA ASP A 172 -5.53 -9.00 -1.70
C ASP A 172 -5.17 -8.88 -0.21
N ALA A 173 -4.14 -8.10 0.13
CA ALA A 173 -3.80 -7.75 1.50
C ALA A 173 -4.69 -6.65 2.11
N GLY A 174 -5.65 -6.08 1.37
CA GLY A 174 -6.55 -5.02 1.85
C GLY A 174 -5.94 -3.61 1.83
N GLN A 175 -4.72 -3.44 1.32
CA GLN A 175 -3.99 -2.16 1.29
C GLN A 175 -4.30 -1.38 0.00
N MET A 176 -5.54 -0.92 -0.12
CA MET A 176 -6.08 -0.37 -1.36
C MET A 176 -5.36 0.89 -1.85
N ASN A 177 -4.91 1.77 -0.96
CA ASN A 177 -4.13 2.95 -1.35
C ASN A 177 -2.82 2.57 -2.06
N ASN A 178 -2.09 1.59 -1.51
CA ASN A 178 -0.88 1.07 -2.14
C ASN A 178 -1.19 0.34 -3.45
N ALA A 179 -2.26 -0.46 -3.49
CA ALA A 179 -2.69 -1.14 -4.70
C ALA A 179 -2.96 -0.13 -5.84
N VAL A 180 -3.74 0.93 -5.58
CA VAL A 180 -4.02 2.01 -6.54
C VAL A 180 -2.72 2.69 -7.00
N TYR A 181 -1.84 3.04 -6.07
CA TYR A 181 -0.56 3.68 -6.41
C TYR A 181 0.31 2.80 -7.31
N ILE A 182 0.46 1.51 -6.97
CA ILE A 182 1.29 0.56 -7.71
C ILE A 182 0.66 0.23 -9.07
N ARG A 183 -0.65 0.01 -9.13
CA ARG A 183 -1.36 -0.28 -10.39
C ARG A 183 -1.34 0.95 -11.32
N LYS A 184 -1.40 2.18 -10.80
CA LYS A 184 -1.17 3.39 -11.61
C LYS A 184 0.24 3.44 -12.20
N ARG A 185 1.28 3.14 -11.40
CA ARG A 185 2.66 3.06 -11.93
C ARG A 185 2.81 1.97 -12.97
N LEU A 186 2.10 0.85 -12.81
CA LEU A 186 2.07 -0.22 -13.79
C LEU A 186 1.46 0.24 -15.12
N THR A 187 0.33 0.96 -15.11
CA THR A 187 -0.30 1.47 -16.33
C THR A 187 0.56 2.53 -17.02
N GLU A 188 1.39 3.29 -16.28
CA GLU A 188 2.38 4.21 -16.86
C GLU A 188 3.52 3.49 -17.62
N ILE A 189 3.91 2.28 -17.19
CA ILE A 189 5.05 1.52 -17.75
C ILE A 189 4.61 0.52 -18.82
N ASP A 190 3.43 -0.07 -18.63
CA ASP A 190 2.83 -1.12 -19.45
C ASP A 190 1.30 -0.89 -19.52
N PRO A 191 0.80 -0.03 -20.43
CA PRO A 191 -0.61 0.34 -20.51
C PRO A 191 -1.47 -0.73 -21.20
N THR A 192 -1.41 -1.98 -20.73
CA THR A 192 -2.28 -3.05 -21.25
C THR A 192 -3.68 -2.97 -20.64
N ALA A 193 -4.68 -3.52 -21.35
CA ALA A 193 -6.05 -3.57 -20.88
C ALA A 193 -6.19 -4.28 -19.53
N ASP A 194 -5.47 -5.39 -19.31
CA ASP A 194 -5.45 -6.09 -18.02
C ASP A 194 -4.87 -5.24 -16.87
N ASN A 195 -3.86 -4.41 -17.16
CA ASN A 195 -3.29 -3.53 -16.13
C ASN A 195 -4.26 -2.38 -15.80
N TRP A 196 -5.02 -1.88 -16.78
CA TRP A 196 -6.10 -0.90 -16.58
C TRP A 196 -7.30 -1.50 -15.82
N LEU A 197 -7.69 -2.74 -16.13
CA LEU A 197 -8.69 -3.50 -15.38
C LEU A 197 -8.29 -3.56 -13.90
N GLY A 198 -7.07 -4.02 -13.61
CA GLY A 198 -6.58 -4.04 -12.24
C GLY A 198 -6.61 -2.64 -11.60
N TYR A 199 -6.18 -1.60 -12.30
CA TYR A 199 -6.24 -0.25 -11.71
C TYR A 199 -7.68 0.16 -11.34
N SER A 200 -8.65 -0.12 -12.23
CA SER A 200 -10.08 0.12 -11.98
C SER A 200 -10.60 -0.65 -10.75
N GLU A 201 -10.29 -1.94 -10.63
CA GLU A 201 -10.69 -2.77 -9.48
C GLU A 201 -10.23 -2.18 -8.15
N SER A 202 -8.97 -1.73 -8.08
CA SER A 202 -8.43 -1.15 -6.85
C SER A 202 -9.04 0.22 -6.54
N LEU A 203 -9.37 1.02 -7.55
CA LEU A 203 -10.09 2.28 -7.39
C LEU A 203 -11.52 2.04 -6.89
N LEU A 204 -12.21 1.04 -7.44
CA LEU A 204 -13.56 0.67 -7.02
C LEU A 204 -13.57 0.17 -5.57
N ALA A 205 -12.64 -0.72 -5.20
CA ALA A 205 -12.46 -1.18 -3.82
C ALA A 205 -12.15 -0.04 -2.84
N LEU A 206 -11.46 1.01 -3.31
CA LEU A 206 -11.23 2.23 -2.54
C LEU A 206 -12.46 3.18 -2.50
N GLY A 207 -13.55 2.85 -3.20
CA GLY A 207 -14.77 3.67 -3.27
C GLY A 207 -14.69 4.84 -4.24
N LYS A 208 -13.69 4.86 -5.13
CA LYS A 208 -13.47 5.92 -6.12
C LYS A 208 -14.09 5.57 -7.46
N ALA A 209 -15.41 5.37 -7.46
CA ALA A 209 -16.13 4.80 -8.61
C ALA A 209 -15.97 5.61 -9.90
N ARG A 210 -15.91 6.96 -9.86
CA ARG A 210 -15.70 7.79 -11.07
C ARG A 210 -14.32 7.57 -11.69
N GLU A 211 -13.28 7.54 -10.87
CA GLU A 211 -11.91 7.29 -11.35
C GLU A 211 -11.77 5.85 -11.85
N ALA A 212 -12.47 4.90 -11.22
CA ALA A 212 -12.55 3.52 -11.68
C ALA A 212 -13.23 3.41 -13.05
N ASP A 213 -14.20 4.29 -13.34
CA ASP A 213 -14.92 4.38 -14.61
C ASP A 213 -14.00 4.81 -15.75
N ASP A 214 -13.23 5.89 -15.53
CA ASP A 214 -12.22 6.35 -16.47
C ASP A 214 -11.18 5.24 -16.75
N ALA A 215 -10.76 4.52 -15.71
CA ALA A 215 -9.76 3.45 -15.84
C ALA A 215 -10.30 2.23 -16.62
N ILE A 216 -11.55 1.82 -16.40
CA ILE A 216 -12.11 0.65 -17.11
C ILE A 216 -12.43 0.96 -18.57
N ASP A 217 -12.76 2.21 -18.90
CA ASP A 217 -12.92 2.64 -20.29
C ASP A 217 -11.62 2.46 -21.08
N MET A 218 -10.46 2.69 -20.47
CA MET A 218 -9.17 2.42 -21.10
C MET A 218 -8.94 0.94 -21.43
N ALA A 219 -9.47 0.02 -20.62
CA ALA A 219 -9.40 -1.42 -20.92
C ALA A 219 -10.36 -1.80 -22.05
N LEU A 220 -11.59 -1.28 -22.03
CA LEU A 220 -12.62 -1.52 -23.05
C LEU A 220 -12.25 -0.97 -24.43
N LEU A 221 -11.35 0.01 -24.53
CA LEU A 221 -10.82 0.44 -25.82
C LEU A 221 -10.07 -0.67 -26.56
N ALA A 222 -9.43 -1.60 -25.84
CA ALA A 222 -8.67 -2.69 -26.44
C ALA A 222 -9.56 -3.84 -26.91
N ASP A 223 -10.57 -4.18 -26.10
CA ASP A 223 -11.58 -5.18 -26.43
C ASP A 223 -12.92 -4.78 -25.79
N PRO A 224 -13.83 -4.18 -26.58
CA PRO A 224 -15.10 -3.68 -26.06
C PRO A 224 -16.04 -4.77 -25.53
N ASP A 225 -15.88 -6.02 -25.96
CA ASP A 225 -16.78 -7.13 -25.64
C ASP A 225 -16.12 -8.18 -24.72
N GLN A 226 -14.93 -7.88 -24.20
CA GLN A 226 -14.26 -8.74 -23.21
C GLN A 226 -15.11 -8.84 -21.94
N HIS A 227 -15.35 -10.08 -21.51
CA HIS A 227 -16.30 -10.40 -20.43
C HIS A 227 -15.95 -9.73 -19.09
N ASP A 228 -14.73 -9.86 -18.60
CA ASP A 228 -14.26 -9.28 -17.33
C ASP A 228 -14.31 -7.75 -17.35
N TYR A 229 -14.01 -7.12 -18.48
CA TYR A 229 -14.02 -5.66 -18.62
C TYR A 229 -15.46 -5.13 -18.54
N LEU A 230 -16.39 -5.82 -19.21
CA LEU A 230 -17.82 -5.54 -19.13
C LEU A 230 -18.38 -5.77 -17.72
N LEU A 231 -17.94 -6.84 -17.06
CA LEU A 231 -18.34 -7.15 -15.68
C LEU A 231 -17.84 -6.07 -14.72
N GLN A 232 -16.57 -5.65 -14.83
CA GLN A 232 -16.04 -4.56 -14.02
C GLN A 232 -16.75 -3.24 -14.30
N LYS A 233 -17.02 -2.88 -15.57
CA LYS A 233 -17.79 -1.68 -15.93
C LYS A 233 -19.20 -1.73 -15.34
N LEU A 234 -19.82 -2.91 -15.30
CA LEU A 234 -21.13 -3.11 -14.67
C LEU A 234 -21.09 -2.84 -13.16
N LEU A 235 -20.08 -3.36 -12.46
CA LEU A 235 -19.88 -3.09 -11.02
C LEU A 235 -19.64 -1.60 -10.76
N VAL A 236 -18.84 -0.93 -11.60
CA VAL A 236 -18.58 0.52 -11.51
C VAL A 236 -19.86 1.32 -11.77
N ALA A 237 -20.60 1.03 -12.85
CA ALA A 237 -21.86 1.70 -13.18
C ALA A 237 -22.89 1.52 -12.04
N ASN A 238 -22.92 0.34 -11.43
CA ASN A 238 -23.76 0.09 -10.27
C ASN A 238 -23.33 0.92 -9.06
N ALA A 239 -22.04 1.01 -8.75
CA ALA A 239 -21.52 1.86 -7.67
C ALA A 239 -21.77 3.37 -7.91
N LEU A 240 -21.83 3.80 -9.17
CA LEU A 240 -22.21 5.15 -9.59
C LEU A 240 -23.73 5.42 -9.53
N GLY A 241 -24.55 4.38 -9.37
CA GLY A 241 -26.01 4.50 -9.36
C GLY A 241 -26.59 4.74 -10.76
N GLU A 242 -26.01 4.13 -11.79
CA GLU A 242 -26.44 4.26 -13.19
C GLU A 242 -27.20 3.00 -13.68
N PRO A 243 -28.49 2.81 -13.30
CA PRO A 243 -29.22 1.58 -13.56
C PRO A 243 -29.41 1.28 -15.06
N GLU A 244 -29.57 2.29 -15.90
CA GLU A 244 -29.71 2.10 -17.35
C GLU A 244 -28.39 1.67 -18.02
N THR A 245 -27.25 2.16 -17.53
CA THR A 245 -25.93 1.71 -17.98
C THR A 245 -25.71 0.26 -17.55
N ALA A 246 -25.99 -0.06 -16.28
CA ALA A 246 -25.91 -1.41 -15.75
C ALA A 246 -26.79 -2.41 -16.52
N ARG A 247 -28.05 -2.05 -16.81
CA ARG A 247 -28.97 -2.88 -17.58
C ARG A 247 -28.46 -3.17 -18.99
N ARG A 248 -27.89 -2.16 -19.66
CA ARG A 248 -27.28 -2.32 -20.99
C ARG A 248 -26.06 -3.25 -20.96
N LEU A 249 -25.19 -3.09 -19.96
CA LEU A 249 -24.00 -3.94 -19.81
C LEU A 249 -24.38 -5.39 -19.48
N MET A 250 -25.38 -5.60 -18.61
CA MET A 250 -25.90 -6.94 -18.30
C MET A 250 -26.47 -7.66 -19.53
N ALA A 251 -27.06 -6.92 -20.47
CA ALA A 251 -27.54 -7.50 -21.73
C ALA A 251 -26.40 -7.89 -22.68
N ARG A 252 -25.23 -7.26 -22.57
CA ARG A 252 -24.02 -7.57 -23.36
C ARG A 252 -23.25 -8.75 -22.79
N LEU A 253 -23.27 -8.93 -21.47
CA LEU A 253 -22.73 -10.12 -20.84
C LEU A 253 -23.60 -11.32 -21.27
N ALA A 254 -23.00 -12.27 -22.00
CA ALA A 254 -23.64 -13.48 -22.49
C ALA A 254 -23.91 -14.50 -21.36
N LEU A 255 -24.66 -14.07 -20.34
CA LEU A 255 -24.92 -14.82 -19.11
C LEU A 255 -26.04 -15.84 -19.29
N THR A 256 -25.89 -16.99 -18.64
CA THR A 256 -27.00 -17.91 -18.40
C THR A 256 -28.07 -17.26 -17.49
N PRO A 257 -29.32 -17.75 -17.49
CA PRO A 257 -30.35 -17.25 -16.57
C PRO A 257 -29.94 -17.32 -15.09
N GLU A 258 -29.20 -18.35 -14.70
CA GLU A 258 -28.72 -18.55 -13.34
C GLU A 258 -27.64 -17.50 -12.96
N GLU A 259 -26.63 -17.33 -13.82
CA GLU A 259 -25.58 -16.31 -13.60
C GLU A 259 -26.15 -14.90 -13.57
N ARG A 260 -27.10 -14.61 -14.47
CA ARG A 260 -27.82 -13.33 -14.48
C ARG A 260 -28.57 -13.11 -13.17
N GLY A 261 -29.26 -14.13 -12.66
CA GLY A 261 -29.96 -14.07 -11.38
C GLY A 261 -29.04 -13.78 -10.20
N ARG A 262 -27.90 -14.49 -10.11
CA ARG A 262 -26.89 -14.26 -9.06
C ARG A 262 -26.27 -12.87 -9.14
N LEU A 263 -25.89 -12.42 -10.35
CA LEU A 263 -25.32 -11.10 -10.55
C LEU A 263 -26.35 -10.00 -10.26
N GLN A 264 -27.62 -10.19 -10.64
CA GLN A 264 -28.69 -9.26 -10.29
C GLN A 264 -28.91 -9.17 -8.78
N LEU A 265 -28.77 -10.29 -8.05
CA LEU A 265 -28.80 -10.27 -6.59
C LEU A 265 -27.65 -9.44 -6.01
N LEU A 266 -26.40 -9.69 -6.42
CA LEU A 266 -25.25 -8.88 -6.00
C LEU A 266 -25.45 -7.39 -6.31
N LEU A 267 -25.93 -7.07 -7.51
CA LEU A 267 -26.19 -5.69 -7.92
C LEU A 267 -27.36 -5.07 -7.17
N SER A 268 -28.36 -5.85 -6.74
CA SER A 268 -29.42 -5.33 -5.88
C SER A 268 -28.90 -4.99 -4.48
N GLU A 269 -28.06 -5.84 -3.89
CA GLU A 269 -27.44 -5.61 -2.58
C GLU A 269 -26.51 -4.38 -2.59
N THR A 270 -25.83 -4.15 -3.71
CA THR A 270 -24.85 -3.06 -3.83
C THR A 270 -25.44 -1.79 -4.44
N GLY A 271 -26.44 -1.93 -5.32
CA GLY A 271 -27.02 -0.88 -6.17
C GLY A 271 -28.21 -0.16 -5.54
N GLN A 272 -29.02 -0.84 -4.71
CA GLN A 272 -30.06 -0.16 -3.90
C GLN A 272 -29.44 0.89 -2.96
N LEU A 273 -28.16 0.72 -2.62
CA LEU A 273 -27.41 1.64 -1.79
C LEU A 273 -26.67 2.73 -2.59
N ALA A 274 -26.50 2.55 -3.91
CA ALA A 274 -25.76 3.46 -4.79
C ALA A 274 -26.58 4.67 -5.22
N THR A 275 -27.88 4.48 -5.49
CA THR A 275 -28.81 5.55 -5.87
C THR A 275 -29.35 6.31 -4.65
N ALA A 276 -29.43 5.66 -3.49
CA ALA A 276 -29.84 6.29 -2.26
C ALA A 276 -28.66 7.01 -1.59
N ASN A 277 -28.56 8.33 -1.80
CA ASN A 277 -27.76 9.20 -0.93
C ASN A 277 -28.20 9.10 0.56
N ASP A 278 -29.28 8.38 0.88
CA ASP A 278 -29.84 8.16 2.22
C ASP A 278 -29.72 6.74 2.80
N SER A 279 -28.95 5.83 2.20
CA SER A 279 -28.80 4.49 2.80
C SER A 279 -28.25 4.55 4.23
N SER A 280 -28.98 3.99 5.18
CA SER A 280 -28.54 3.94 6.58
C SER A 280 -27.27 3.07 6.67
N PRO A 281 -26.35 3.38 7.59
CA PRO A 281 -25.18 2.54 7.81
C PRO A 281 -25.53 1.08 8.15
N GLN A 282 -26.66 0.86 8.81
CA GLN A 282 -27.17 -0.48 9.10
C GLN A 282 -27.53 -1.26 7.83
N ALA A 283 -28.15 -0.61 6.84
CA ALA A 283 -28.46 -1.24 5.56
C ALA A 283 -27.17 -1.63 4.81
N ILE A 284 -26.13 -0.79 4.86
CA ILE A 284 -24.83 -1.12 4.24
C ILE A 284 -24.18 -2.33 4.92
N LYS A 285 -24.24 -2.41 6.27
CA LYS A 285 -23.72 -3.57 7.03
C LYS A 285 -24.48 -4.85 6.67
N GLN A 286 -25.80 -4.79 6.57
CA GLN A 286 -26.65 -5.93 6.16
C GLN A 286 -26.30 -6.40 4.74
N SER A 287 -26.10 -5.50 3.79
CA SER A 287 -25.68 -5.89 2.44
C SER A 287 -24.29 -6.51 2.42
N ILE A 288 -23.34 -6.02 3.24
CA ILE A 288 -22.02 -6.68 3.39
C ILE A 288 -22.19 -8.12 3.90
N GLU A 289 -23.06 -8.35 4.89
CA GLU A 289 -23.34 -9.69 5.40
C GLU A 289 -24.04 -10.57 4.36
N ALA A 290 -24.96 -10.01 3.57
CA ALA A 290 -25.64 -10.71 2.49
C ALA A 290 -24.65 -11.14 1.39
N LEU A 291 -23.68 -10.30 1.05
CA LEU A 291 -22.61 -10.64 0.09
C LEU A 291 -21.80 -11.85 0.54
N ASP A 292 -21.56 -12.02 1.85
CA ASP A 292 -20.83 -13.17 2.38
C ASP A 292 -21.61 -14.49 2.28
N GLN A 293 -22.93 -14.44 2.07
CA GLN A 293 -23.79 -15.61 1.88
C GLN A 293 -24.00 -15.97 0.40
N LEU A 294 -23.48 -15.17 -0.54
CA LEU A 294 -23.66 -15.43 -1.97
C LEU A 294 -22.85 -16.65 -2.42
N GLU A 295 -23.52 -17.56 -3.11
CA GLU A 295 -22.87 -18.69 -3.77
C GLU A 295 -22.03 -18.21 -4.96
N THR A 296 -20.81 -18.76 -5.07
CA THR A 296 -19.91 -18.47 -6.19
C THR A 296 -20.25 -19.31 -7.42
N GLY A 297 -20.03 -18.76 -8.61
CA GLY A 297 -20.10 -19.45 -9.90
C GLY A 297 -18.95 -19.02 -10.83
N GLU A 298 -19.09 -19.30 -12.13
CA GLU A 298 -18.09 -18.95 -13.15
C GLU A 298 -17.95 -17.42 -13.30
N THR A 299 -19.07 -16.74 -13.56
CA THR A 299 -19.12 -15.27 -13.64
C THR A 299 -19.00 -14.59 -12.25
N LEU A 300 -19.80 -15.05 -11.27
CA LEU A 300 -19.79 -14.50 -9.91
C LEU A 300 -18.82 -15.27 -9.03
N ASN A 301 -17.53 -15.06 -9.22
CA ASN A 301 -16.50 -15.70 -8.38
C ASN A 301 -16.27 -14.90 -7.07
N ARG A 302 -15.43 -15.44 -6.20
CA ARG A 302 -15.13 -14.82 -4.90
C ARG A 302 -14.52 -13.42 -5.03
N HIS A 303 -13.67 -13.20 -6.04
CA HIS A 303 -13.03 -11.91 -6.30
C HIS A 303 -14.05 -10.80 -6.57
N VAL A 304 -15.06 -11.08 -7.40
CA VAL A 304 -16.15 -10.13 -7.70
C VAL A 304 -16.94 -9.76 -6.44
N ILE A 305 -17.24 -10.75 -5.58
CA ILE A 305 -17.94 -10.54 -4.31
C ILE A 305 -17.08 -9.67 -3.37
N ASP A 306 -15.78 -9.98 -3.25
CA ASP A 306 -14.86 -9.25 -2.37
C ASP A 306 -14.66 -7.79 -2.85
N LEU A 307 -14.60 -7.53 -4.16
CA LEU A 307 -14.58 -6.18 -4.73
C LEU A 307 -15.83 -5.38 -4.36
N ALA A 308 -17.02 -5.98 -4.52
CA ALA A 308 -18.28 -5.37 -4.13
C ALA A 308 -18.32 -5.06 -2.63
N ARG A 309 -17.86 -6.00 -1.80
CA ARG A 309 -17.75 -5.84 -0.35
C ARG A 309 -16.83 -4.68 0.02
N LEU A 310 -15.63 -4.62 -0.54
CA LEU A 310 -14.65 -3.56 -0.26
C LEU A 310 -15.18 -2.18 -0.65
N SER A 311 -15.87 -2.09 -1.78
CA SER A 311 -16.56 -0.87 -2.21
C SER A 311 -17.61 -0.41 -1.18
N LEU A 312 -18.47 -1.33 -0.69
CA LEU A 312 -19.44 -1.04 0.37
C LEU A 312 -18.78 -0.64 1.70
N GLN A 313 -17.69 -1.31 2.09
CA GLN A 313 -16.93 -0.96 3.29
C GLN A 313 -16.30 0.44 3.19
N SER A 314 -15.77 0.80 2.02
CA SER A 314 -15.30 2.17 1.76
C SER A 314 -16.44 3.19 1.90
N LYS A 315 -17.61 2.89 1.35
CA LYS A 315 -18.80 3.74 1.47
C LYS A 315 -19.29 3.87 2.92
N LEU A 316 -19.27 2.78 3.68
CA LEU A 316 -19.63 2.78 5.10
C LEU A 316 -18.68 3.67 5.91
N ARG A 317 -17.36 3.55 5.66
CA ARG A 317 -16.35 4.43 6.27
C ARG A 317 -16.64 5.90 5.99
N GLN A 318 -16.86 6.26 4.72
CA GLN A 318 -17.17 7.64 4.34
C GLN A 318 -18.45 8.18 5.02
N ARG A 319 -19.39 7.29 5.41
CA ARG A 319 -20.65 7.67 6.07
C ARG A 319 -20.58 7.71 7.59
N GLU A 320 -19.97 6.73 8.23
CA GLU A 320 -19.97 6.62 9.70
C GLU A 320 -18.75 7.32 10.32
N ASN A 321 -17.61 7.39 9.64
CA ASN A 321 -16.41 8.04 10.15
C ASN A 321 -16.46 9.55 9.86
N ARG A 322 -17.56 10.18 10.26
CA ARG A 322 -17.71 11.64 10.20
C ARG A 322 -17.14 12.30 11.44
N TRP A 323 -17.14 11.59 12.57
CA TRP A 323 -16.53 12.09 13.78
C TRP A 323 -15.04 11.81 13.74
N HIS A 324 -14.24 12.77 14.17
CA HIS A 324 -12.86 12.52 14.54
C HIS A 324 -12.65 13.04 15.95
N VAL A 325 -11.87 12.31 16.73
CA VAL A 325 -11.40 12.74 18.05
C VAL A 325 -9.89 12.64 18.04
N GLY A 326 -9.23 13.75 18.33
CA GLY A 326 -7.78 13.88 18.35
C GLY A 326 -7.31 14.32 19.73
N VAL A 327 -6.24 13.72 20.22
CA VAL A 327 -5.49 14.22 21.38
C VAL A 327 -4.03 14.28 20.99
N SER A 328 -3.41 15.44 21.06
CA SER A 328 -1.99 15.59 20.78
C SER A 328 -1.29 16.39 21.87
N GLU A 329 -0.17 15.86 22.34
CA GLU A 329 0.71 16.46 23.33
C GLU A 329 2.09 16.65 22.70
N THR A 330 2.69 17.82 22.86
CA THR A 330 4.05 18.07 22.39
C THR A 330 4.85 18.75 23.48
N VAL A 331 6.05 18.25 23.77
CA VAL A 331 7.00 18.84 24.70
C VAL A 331 8.25 19.21 23.93
N CYS A 332 8.75 20.41 24.19
CA CYS A 332 9.97 20.91 23.56
C CYS A 332 10.93 21.36 24.65
N ARG A 333 12.23 21.14 24.42
CA ARG A 333 13.31 21.59 25.28
C ARG A 333 14.42 22.23 24.45
N ASP A 334 14.73 23.47 24.78
CA ASP A 334 15.88 24.25 24.32
C ASP A 334 16.47 25.05 25.51
N ASP A 335 17.64 25.66 25.32
CA ASP A 335 18.39 26.35 26.38
C ASP A 335 17.69 27.63 26.89
N ASN A 336 16.81 28.21 26.08
CA ASN A 336 16.06 29.43 26.41
C ASN A 336 14.60 29.16 26.85
N GLY A 337 14.28 27.88 27.05
CA GLY A 337 12.93 27.37 27.20
C GLY A 337 12.19 27.45 25.87
N CYS A 338 11.61 26.34 25.40
CA CYS A 338 10.72 26.37 24.24
C CYS A 338 9.48 27.14 24.65
N ARG A 339 9.56 28.48 24.63
CA ARG A 339 8.49 29.33 25.10
C ARG A 339 7.26 28.91 24.30
N PRO A 340 6.10 28.71 24.92
CA PRO A 340 4.85 28.51 24.19
C PRO A 340 4.68 29.77 23.33
N ARG A 341 5.14 29.71 22.07
CA ARG A 341 5.30 30.87 21.19
C ARG A 341 3.90 31.21 20.70
N ASP A 342 3.20 31.99 21.52
CA ASP A 342 1.83 32.45 21.40
C ASP A 342 0.86 31.31 21.07
N ALA A 343 0.09 30.88 22.07
CA ALA A 343 -0.88 29.80 21.98
C ALA A 343 -1.73 29.83 20.69
N ALA A 344 -1.98 31.02 20.15
CA ALA A 344 -2.76 31.27 18.95
C ALA A 344 -2.12 30.87 17.59
N ASP A 345 -0.81 30.62 17.47
CA ASP A 345 -0.10 30.92 16.21
C ASP A 345 0.18 29.74 15.26
N THR A 346 0.21 28.48 15.71
CA THR A 346 0.31 27.29 14.83
C THR A 346 -0.29 26.03 15.46
N GLN A 347 -1.23 25.38 14.77
CA GLN A 347 -2.04 24.29 15.35
C GLN A 347 -1.49 22.88 15.03
N ARG A 348 -0.55 22.77 14.09
CA ARG A 348 0.00 21.49 13.61
C ARG A 348 1.53 21.37 13.73
N SER A 349 2.21 22.42 14.20
CA SER A 349 3.65 22.44 14.30
C SER A 349 4.15 23.01 15.63
N ALA A 350 4.76 22.11 16.40
CA ALA A 350 5.89 22.38 17.30
C ALA A 350 5.77 23.44 18.40
N THR A 351 4.58 23.99 18.70
CA THR A 351 4.37 24.64 19.99
C THR A 351 4.16 23.58 21.04
N ALA A 352 5.00 23.57 22.08
CA ALA A 352 4.80 22.68 23.21
C ALA A 352 3.41 22.94 23.83
N GLY A 353 2.61 21.90 23.95
CA GLY A 353 1.23 22.03 24.42
C GLY A 353 0.38 20.80 24.20
N LEU A 354 -0.74 20.79 24.92
CA LEU A 354 -1.82 19.82 24.81
C LEU A 354 -2.91 20.40 23.90
N ARG A 355 -3.37 19.57 22.97
CA ARG A 355 -4.59 19.80 22.19
C ARG A 355 -5.50 18.60 22.30
N ILE A 356 -6.77 18.89 22.58
CA ILE A 356 -7.86 17.92 22.52
C ILE A 356 -8.85 18.48 21.51
N GLU A 357 -9.19 17.71 20.48
CA GLU A 357 -10.14 18.13 19.46
C GLU A 357 -11.19 17.07 19.18
N ALA A 358 -12.38 17.53 18.85
CA ALA A 358 -13.45 16.73 18.29
C ALA A 358 -13.98 17.45 17.06
N GLY A 359 -14.14 16.74 15.95
CA GLY A 359 -14.71 17.33 14.76
C GLY A 359 -15.68 16.42 14.04
N TYR A 360 -16.49 17.05 13.20
CA TYR A 360 -17.53 16.45 12.41
C TYR A 360 -17.38 16.84 10.95
N GLN A 361 -17.32 15.84 10.08
CA GLN A 361 -17.25 15.99 8.64
C GLN A 361 -18.65 15.96 8.03
N PHE A 362 -19.19 17.12 7.67
CA PHE A 362 -20.50 17.22 7.00
C PHE A 362 -20.45 16.71 5.57
N HIS A 363 -19.30 16.89 4.91
CA HIS A 363 -19.06 16.54 3.52
C HIS A 363 -17.60 16.11 3.35
N PRO A 364 -17.24 15.26 2.37
CA PRO A 364 -15.84 14.89 2.10
C PRO A 364 -14.85 16.06 2.02
N ARG A 365 -15.36 17.27 1.74
CA ARG A 365 -14.59 18.51 1.60
C ARG A 365 -14.88 19.57 2.67
N VAL A 366 -15.77 19.32 3.63
CA VAL A 366 -16.20 20.31 4.63
C VAL A 366 -16.29 19.66 6.00
N SER A 367 -15.57 20.21 6.98
CA SER A 367 -15.63 19.77 8.37
C SER A 367 -15.68 20.95 9.33
N LEU A 368 -16.30 20.74 10.49
CA LEU A 368 -16.25 21.64 11.65
C LEU A 368 -15.59 20.89 12.79
N SER A 369 -14.62 21.49 13.45
CA SER A 369 -14.04 20.97 14.68
C SER A 369 -14.11 21.97 15.80
N ALA A 370 -14.12 21.46 17.02
CA ALA A 370 -13.92 22.19 18.24
C ALA A 370 -12.65 21.68 18.92
N GLY A 371 -11.85 22.60 19.44
CA GLY A 371 -10.58 22.28 20.10
C GLY A 371 -10.45 22.95 21.45
N LEU A 372 -9.75 22.30 22.36
CA LEU A 372 -9.15 22.90 23.55
C LEU A 372 -7.64 22.82 23.38
N ASN A 373 -6.96 23.95 23.52
CA ASN A 373 -5.52 24.04 23.36
C ASN A 373 -4.94 24.73 24.60
N THR A 374 -3.78 24.29 25.02
CA THR A 374 -3.02 24.90 26.11
C THR A 374 -1.54 24.71 25.79
N GLY A 375 -0.75 25.76 25.95
CA GLY A 375 0.70 25.63 25.93
C GLY A 375 1.16 24.84 27.15
N ASN A 376 2.43 24.44 27.17
CA ASN A 376 3.01 23.83 28.36
C ASN A 376 3.88 24.82 29.14
N GLU A 377 4.01 24.58 30.44
CA GLU A 377 5.05 25.19 31.27
C GLU A 377 6.45 24.89 30.68
N ASN A 378 7.38 25.83 30.82
CA ASN A 378 8.71 25.71 30.22
C ASN A 378 9.40 24.38 30.57
N ASN A 379 9.86 23.66 29.53
CA ASN A 379 10.58 22.39 29.64
C ASN A 379 9.79 21.28 30.40
N SER A 380 8.46 21.37 30.41
CA SER A 380 7.57 20.47 31.13
C SER A 380 6.43 19.99 30.21
N PRO A 381 5.86 18.79 30.43
CA PRO A 381 4.58 18.37 29.83
C PRO A 381 3.37 18.93 30.60
N ARG A 382 3.59 19.74 31.64
CA ARG A 382 2.51 20.29 32.46
C ARG A 382 1.81 21.40 31.67
N PRO A 383 0.49 21.31 31.44
CA PRO A 383 -0.25 22.38 30.80
C PRO A 383 -0.14 23.71 31.55
N ASP A 384 0.06 24.78 30.81
CA ASP A 384 0.01 26.16 31.28
C ASP A 384 -1.42 26.69 31.09
N ASN A 385 -2.16 26.71 32.19
CA ASN A 385 -3.55 27.15 32.23
C ASN A 385 -3.72 28.59 31.77
N ASP A 386 -2.69 29.45 31.91
CA ASP A 386 -2.78 30.86 31.53
C ASP A 386 -2.81 31.01 30.01
N THR A 387 -2.31 30.02 29.27
CA THR A 387 -2.28 30.02 27.80
C THR A 387 -3.46 29.27 27.18
N ALA A 388 -4.37 28.74 27.99
CA ALA A 388 -5.47 27.91 27.51
C ALA A 388 -6.46 28.71 26.65
N TYR A 389 -6.90 28.13 25.54
CA TYR A 389 -7.97 28.68 24.71
C TYR A 389 -8.80 27.58 24.07
N GLY A 390 -10.08 27.87 23.87
CA GLY A 390 -10.97 27.04 23.07
C GLY A 390 -10.98 27.53 21.62
N ASP A 391 -11.32 26.66 20.67
CA ASP A 391 -11.53 27.07 19.29
C ASP A 391 -12.68 26.34 18.59
N LEU A 392 -13.22 27.02 17.57
CA LEU A 392 -14.13 26.45 16.57
C LEU A 392 -13.52 26.67 15.19
N THR A 393 -13.30 25.60 14.45
CA THR A 393 -12.60 25.61 13.17
C THR A 393 -13.47 25.05 12.05
N LEU A 394 -13.78 25.87 11.05
CA LEU A 394 -14.40 25.43 9.79
C LEU A 394 -13.31 25.18 8.75
N THR A 395 -13.24 23.96 8.22
CA THR A 395 -12.23 23.55 7.22
C THR A 395 -12.89 23.17 5.90
N LEU A 396 -12.31 23.67 4.80
CA LEU A 396 -12.65 23.35 3.42
C LEU A 396 -11.45 22.65 2.75
N ARG A 397 -11.69 21.51 2.09
CA ARG A 397 -10.67 20.73 1.37
C ARG A 397 -10.97 20.69 -0.14
N PRO A 398 -10.62 21.73 -0.91
CA PRO A 398 -10.89 21.76 -2.35
C PRO A 398 -10.20 20.63 -3.14
N LEU A 399 -9.03 20.19 -2.71
CA LEU A 399 -8.23 19.14 -3.37
C LEU A 399 -7.88 18.03 -2.38
N ALA A 400 -7.95 16.78 -2.85
CA ALA A 400 -7.64 15.60 -2.04
C ALA A 400 -6.18 15.13 -2.15
N SER A 401 -5.50 15.38 -3.27
CA SER A 401 -4.09 15.02 -3.46
C SER A 401 -3.45 15.88 -4.58
N PRO A 402 -2.45 16.73 -4.26
CA PRO A 402 -2.03 17.12 -2.91
C PRO A 402 -3.23 17.67 -2.12
N ALA A 403 -3.25 17.41 -0.82
CA ALA A 403 -4.32 17.91 0.04
C ALA A 403 -4.13 19.41 0.21
N LEU A 404 -5.15 20.18 -0.16
CA LEU A 404 -5.20 21.62 0.05
C LEU A 404 -6.32 21.90 1.04
N GLU A 405 -6.03 22.63 2.11
CA GLU A 405 -6.96 22.98 3.17
C GLU A 405 -7.05 24.49 3.31
N ILE A 406 -8.27 24.99 3.42
CA ILE A 406 -8.58 26.38 3.77
C ILE A 406 -9.39 26.32 5.05
N ALA A 407 -8.91 26.94 6.13
CA ALA A 407 -9.59 26.92 7.41
C ALA A 407 -9.83 28.34 7.93
N VAL A 408 -10.97 28.52 8.59
CA VAL A 408 -11.28 29.71 9.39
C VAL A 408 -11.56 29.23 10.81
N GLN A 409 -10.80 29.76 11.75
CA GLN A 409 -10.84 29.37 13.15
C GLN A 409 -11.20 30.59 14.01
N GLN A 410 -12.19 30.42 14.88
CA GLN A 410 -12.50 31.37 15.94
C GLN A 410 -11.91 30.84 17.25
N GLN A 411 -11.03 31.62 17.87
CA GLN A 411 -10.37 31.32 19.14
C GLN A 411 -11.08 32.09 20.27
N PHE A 412 -11.17 31.45 21.43
CA PHE A 412 -11.80 31.96 22.64
C PHE A 412 -10.82 31.82 23.81
N ALA A 413 -10.41 32.94 24.38
CA ALA A 413 -9.51 32.96 25.53
C ALA A 413 -10.14 32.24 26.73
N ILE A 414 -9.35 31.41 27.41
CA ILE A 414 -9.73 30.76 28.67
C ILE A 414 -8.75 31.17 29.77
N GLY A 415 -7.45 31.12 29.48
CA GLY A 415 -6.39 31.56 30.38
C GLY A 415 -6.08 33.06 30.26
N ASP A 416 -5.44 33.61 31.29
CA ASP A 416 -5.16 35.04 31.42
C ASP A 416 -4.22 35.62 30.33
N GLN A 417 -3.42 34.75 29.69
CA GLN A 417 -2.52 35.10 28.58
C GLN A 417 -3.11 34.76 27.20
N ALA A 418 -4.26 34.09 27.14
CA ALA A 418 -4.94 33.82 25.89
C ALA A 418 -5.74 35.03 25.40
N ARG A 419 -6.02 35.07 24.09
CA ARG A 419 -6.77 36.16 23.45
C ARG A 419 -7.81 35.62 22.50
N ASP A 420 -8.93 36.34 22.42
CA ASP A 420 -9.94 36.08 21.40
C ASP A 420 -9.40 36.49 20.03
N ASN A 421 -9.44 35.57 19.07
CA ASN A 421 -8.92 35.87 17.74
C ASN A 421 -9.70 35.15 16.65
N THR A 422 -9.53 35.63 15.43
CA THR A 422 -9.99 34.95 14.23
C THR A 422 -8.78 34.66 13.38
N ARG A 423 -8.56 33.39 13.07
CA ARG A 423 -7.43 32.91 12.28
C ARG A 423 -7.92 32.39 10.95
N ALA A 424 -7.31 32.86 9.86
CA ALA A 424 -7.48 32.28 8.54
C ALA A 424 -6.22 31.50 8.18
N THR A 425 -6.38 30.27 7.71
CA THR A 425 -5.27 29.36 7.42
C THR A 425 -5.42 28.78 6.02
N LEU A 426 -4.31 28.73 5.29
CA LEU A 426 -4.13 28.00 4.04
C LEU A 426 -3.03 26.98 4.25
N ALA A 427 -3.35 25.69 4.14
CA ALA A 427 -2.39 24.61 4.34
C ALA A 427 -2.35 23.66 3.13
N GLY A 428 -1.15 23.24 2.75
CA GLY A 428 -0.90 22.23 1.74
C GLY A 428 -0.16 21.05 2.36
N HIS A 429 -0.61 19.84 2.04
CA HIS A 429 0.06 18.62 2.45
C HIS A 429 0.24 17.68 1.26
N TYR A 430 1.46 17.18 1.10
CA TYR A 430 1.82 16.17 0.13
C TYR A 430 2.60 15.07 0.83
N SER A 431 2.14 13.84 0.68
CA SER A 431 2.87 12.66 1.14
C SER A 431 3.05 11.69 -0.02
N ALA A 432 4.26 11.16 -0.12
CA ALA A 432 4.61 10.08 -1.02
C ALA A 432 5.27 8.96 -0.22
N GLY A 433 4.57 7.83 -0.09
CA GLY A 433 4.89 6.78 0.87
C GLY A 433 4.20 6.99 2.22
N ASP A 434 4.05 5.94 3.00
CA ASP A 434 3.46 5.97 4.35
C ASP A 434 4.49 5.35 5.33
N PRO A 435 4.80 5.99 6.47
CA PRO A 435 5.67 5.41 7.49
C PRO A 435 5.12 4.12 8.12
N LEU A 436 3.81 3.88 8.09
CA LEU A 436 3.16 2.67 8.58
C LEU A 436 2.96 1.60 7.52
N GLU A 437 2.69 2.01 6.28
CA GLU A 437 2.48 1.04 5.22
C GLU A 437 3.84 0.64 4.67
N PRO A 438 4.21 -0.65 4.80
CA PRO A 438 5.46 -1.11 4.21
C PRO A 438 5.41 -0.74 2.74
N GLY A 439 6.29 0.17 2.30
CA GLY A 439 6.40 0.50 0.88
C GLY A 439 6.61 -0.79 0.10
N PRO A 440 6.14 -0.86 -1.17
CA PRO A 440 5.74 -1.97 -2.06
C PRO A 440 5.86 -3.44 -1.65
N THR A 441 6.73 -3.73 -0.73
CA THR A 441 7.63 -4.82 -0.78
C THR A 441 8.02 -5.31 0.65
N GLY A 442 7.53 -4.76 1.77
CA GLY A 442 7.75 -5.35 3.12
C GLY A 442 9.11 -5.33 3.89
N LEU A 443 10.29 -5.03 3.32
CA LEU A 443 11.64 -4.95 3.98
C LEU A 443 12.50 -3.70 3.66
N HIS A 444 12.09 -2.87 2.71
CA HIS A 444 12.60 -1.54 2.44
C HIS A 444 11.36 -0.68 2.33
N PRO A 445 10.83 -0.22 3.47
CA PRO A 445 10.08 1.02 3.46
C PRO A 445 10.71 1.97 2.46
N ARG A 446 9.94 2.33 1.43
CA ARG A 446 10.38 3.38 0.53
C ARG A 446 10.69 4.59 1.40
N PRO A 447 11.71 5.38 1.06
CA PRO A 447 11.82 6.69 1.66
C PRO A 447 10.47 7.36 1.48
N TYR A 448 9.83 7.73 2.59
CA TYR A 448 8.64 8.55 2.51
C TYR A 448 9.10 10.00 2.47
N VAL A 449 8.44 10.76 1.63
CA VAL A 449 8.58 12.21 1.60
C VAL A 449 7.27 12.78 2.11
N GLU A 450 7.36 13.56 3.15
CA GLU A 450 6.24 14.33 3.70
C GLU A 450 6.59 15.80 3.53
N LEU A 451 5.74 16.53 2.81
CA LEU A 451 5.83 17.98 2.67
C LEU A 451 4.57 18.57 3.26
N HIS A 452 4.75 19.49 4.19
CA HIS A 452 3.68 20.29 4.76
C HIS A 452 4.07 21.76 4.67
N ALA A 453 3.12 22.61 4.30
CA ALA A 453 3.25 24.05 4.38
C ALA A 453 1.93 24.67 4.82
N GLU A 454 2.00 25.64 5.72
CA GLU A 454 0.87 26.36 6.29
C GLU A 454 1.19 27.86 6.29
N ALA A 455 0.25 28.67 5.80
CA ALA A 455 0.27 30.11 5.97
C ALA A 455 -0.98 30.51 6.74
N SER A 456 -0.82 31.31 7.79
CA SER A 456 -1.94 31.74 8.60
C SER A 456 -1.88 33.22 8.96
N LYS A 457 -3.05 33.80 9.21
CA LYS A 457 -3.19 35.20 9.61
C LYS A 457 -4.24 35.34 10.70
N LEU A 458 -3.84 35.93 11.81
CA LEU A 458 -4.72 36.45 12.85
C LEU A 458 -5.30 37.79 12.36
N VAL A 459 -6.61 37.98 12.51
CA VAL A 459 -7.32 39.11 11.86
C VAL A 459 -7.70 40.21 12.86
N ARG A 460 -7.90 39.88 14.14
CA ARG A 460 -8.45 40.82 15.14
C ARG A 460 -7.38 41.49 15.98
N GLU A 461 -6.96 40.84 17.07
CA GLU A 461 -6.15 41.49 18.11
C GLU A 461 -4.68 41.54 17.73
N ASP A 462 -4.04 40.39 17.53
CA ASP A 462 -2.59 40.34 17.33
C ASP A 462 -2.15 40.72 15.91
N LYS A 463 -3.08 40.62 14.95
CA LYS A 463 -2.87 40.85 13.50
C LYS A 463 -1.61 40.18 12.94
N ALA A 464 -1.17 39.09 13.57
CA ALA A 464 0.05 38.39 13.19
C ALA A 464 -0.17 37.57 11.92
N ALA A 465 0.86 37.47 11.10
CA ALA A 465 0.93 36.53 10.00
C ALA A 465 2.08 35.55 10.25
N SER A 466 1.82 34.27 10.03
CA SER A 466 2.80 33.20 10.18
C SER A 466 2.83 32.32 8.93
N VAL A 467 4.02 31.80 8.63
CA VAL A 467 4.25 30.77 7.62
C VAL A 467 5.09 29.69 8.28
N TRP A 468 4.64 28.44 8.16
CA TRP A 468 5.36 27.27 8.61
C TRP A 468 5.48 26.28 7.46
N ALA A 469 6.64 25.67 7.31
CA ALA A 469 6.83 24.58 6.36
C ALA A 469 7.73 23.51 6.97
N GLU A 470 7.46 22.26 6.64
CA GLU A 470 8.28 21.13 7.03
C GLU A 470 8.37 20.12 5.90
N ALA A 471 9.59 19.70 5.62
CA ALA A 471 9.90 18.58 4.76
C ALA A 471 10.49 17.46 5.62
N ARG A 472 9.93 16.26 5.54
CA ARG A 472 10.50 15.05 6.13
C ARG A 472 10.89 14.08 5.05
N LEU A 473 12.06 13.48 5.23
CA LEU A 473 12.55 12.37 4.44
C LEU A 473 12.90 11.24 5.40
N GLY A 474 12.05 10.21 5.43
CA GLY A 474 12.20 9.13 6.41
C GLY A 474 11.96 7.76 5.85
N ARG A 475 12.03 6.74 6.71
CA ARG A 475 11.91 5.35 6.29
C ARG A 475 11.21 4.51 7.37
N GLY A 476 9.99 4.04 7.12
CA GLY A 476 9.14 3.35 8.10
C GLY A 476 9.41 1.85 8.32
N ILE A 477 10.04 1.47 9.42
CA ILE A 477 10.38 0.08 9.75
C ILE A 477 9.18 -0.59 10.44
N PRO A 478 8.47 -1.55 9.80
CA PRO A 478 7.35 -2.22 10.46
C PRO A 478 7.84 -2.99 11.69
N VAL A 479 7.09 -2.89 12.77
CA VAL A 479 7.26 -3.64 14.02
C VAL A 479 6.17 -4.71 14.10
N ALA A 480 6.29 -5.67 15.01
CA ALA A 480 5.27 -6.70 15.20
C ALA A 480 3.87 -6.08 15.43
N GLY A 481 2.84 -6.72 14.88
CA GLY A 481 1.45 -6.22 14.95
C GLY A 481 1.16 -5.11 13.94
N LYS A 482 0.48 -4.05 14.42
CA LYS A 482 0.02 -2.89 13.65
C LYS A 482 0.86 -1.63 13.93
N ALA A 483 2.14 -1.82 14.23
CA ALA A 483 3.06 -0.74 14.59
C ALA A 483 4.21 -0.59 13.59
N ALA A 484 4.76 0.62 13.45
CA ALA A 484 5.99 0.89 12.68
C ALA A 484 6.84 1.98 13.36
N VAL A 485 8.16 1.91 13.20
CA VAL A 485 9.11 2.92 13.67
C VAL A 485 9.81 3.53 12.46
N ALA A 486 9.69 4.84 12.26
CA ALA A 486 10.24 5.53 11.11
C ALA A 486 11.26 6.60 11.53
N PRO A 487 12.58 6.33 11.45
CA PRO A 487 13.58 7.39 11.47
C PRO A 487 13.42 8.31 10.26
N PHE A 488 13.66 9.61 10.45
CA PHE A 488 13.57 10.62 9.40
C PHE A 488 14.56 11.77 9.60
N PHE A 489 14.96 12.39 8.49
CA PHE A 489 15.52 13.73 8.45
C PHE A 489 14.39 14.73 8.29
N TYR A 490 14.51 15.90 8.91
CA TYR A 490 13.59 16.99 8.66
C TYR A 490 14.32 18.31 8.40
N LEU A 491 13.67 19.15 7.60
CA LEU A 491 13.97 20.56 7.45
C LEU A 491 12.66 21.29 7.72
N GLN A 492 12.66 22.20 8.69
CA GLN A 492 11.52 23.05 8.97
C GLN A 492 11.89 24.51 8.91
N GLU A 493 10.93 25.32 8.46
CA GLU A 493 11.05 26.77 8.42
C GLU A 493 9.81 27.37 9.06
N TYR A 494 10.04 28.41 9.86
CA TYR A 494 9.00 29.20 10.48
C TYR A 494 9.31 30.67 10.31
N TYR A 495 8.34 31.42 9.82
CA TYR A 495 8.38 32.87 9.69
C TYR A 495 7.16 33.46 10.36
N ARG A 496 7.35 34.52 11.14
CA ARG A 496 6.27 35.24 11.81
C ARG A 496 6.48 36.73 11.77
N LYS A 497 5.41 37.49 11.56
CA LYS A 497 5.38 38.95 11.70
C LYS A 497 4.13 39.37 12.44
N ALA A 498 4.28 40.02 13.59
CA ALA A 498 3.19 40.70 14.31
C ALA A 498 3.41 42.22 14.29
N GLU A 499 2.37 42.99 14.61
CA GLU A 499 2.39 44.46 14.52
C GLU A 499 3.37 45.10 15.53
N GLN A 500 3.52 44.49 16.71
CA GLN A 500 4.29 45.04 17.84
C GLN A 500 5.63 44.35 18.08
N THR A 501 5.97 43.30 17.33
CA THR A 501 7.22 42.55 17.51
C THR A 501 7.99 42.45 16.21
N PRO A 502 9.34 42.48 16.26
CA PRO A 502 10.15 42.30 15.06
C PRO A 502 9.84 40.94 14.42
N PRO A 503 9.88 40.86 13.07
CA PRO A 503 9.64 39.60 12.38
C PRO A 503 10.69 38.57 12.76
N ARG A 504 10.22 37.38 13.11
CA ARG A 504 11.06 36.24 13.48
C ARG A 504 11.10 35.24 12.36
N GLN A 505 12.28 34.68 12.14
CA GLN A 505 12.49 33.59 11.19
C GLN A 505 13.44 32.58 11.81
N THR A 506 13.04 31.32 11.77
CA THR A 506 13.85 30.19 12.21
C THR A 506 13.84 29.12 11.14
N THR A 507 15.01 28.65 10.76
CA THR A 507 15.18 27.46 9.92
C THR A 507 15.90 26.42 10.76
N GLU A 508 15.31 25.24 10.88
CA GLU A 508 15.86 24.15 11.70
C GLU A 508 15.98 22.89 10.83
N ALA A 509 17.08 22.16 11.01
CA ALA A 509 17.25 20.84 10.43
C ALA A 509 17.72 19.85 11.47
N GLY A 510 17.26 18.61 11.33
CA GLY A 510 17.56 17.60 12.33
C GLY A 510 17.18 16.19 11.92
N LEU A 511 17.23 15.33 12.93
CA LEU A 511 16.86 13.93 12.89
C LEU A 511 15.65 13.70 13.79
N GLY A 512 14.78 12.79 13.41
CA GLY A 512 13.70 12.33 14.25
C GLY A 512 13.40 10.86 14.07
N VAL A 513 12.54 10.36 14.93
CA VAL A 513 11.95 9.03 14.87
C VAL A 513 10.48 9.13 15.23
N VAL A 514 9.61 8.43 14.52
CA VAL A 514 8.20 8.28 14.87
C VAL A 514 7.87 6.81 15.06
N LEU A 515 7.27 6.45 16.19
CA LEU A 515 6.58 5.19 16.42
C LEU A 515 5.11 5.41 16.12
N ASP A 516 4.57 4.67 15.18
CA ASP A 516 3.19 4.78 14.74
C ASP A 516 2.47 3.45 14.99
N ILE A 517 1.25 3.48 15.50
CA ILE A 517 0.49 2.30 15.96
C ILE A 517 -0.97 2.42 15.51
N ARG A 518 -1.47 1.50 14.67
CA ARG A 518 -2.90 1.42 14.33
C ARG A 518 -3.66 0.58 15.37
N GLN A 519 -4.79 1.09 15.83
CA GLN A 519 -5.59 0.53 16.91
C GLN A 519 -7.09 0.59 16.55
N PHE A 520 -7.94 -0.05 17.36
CA PHE A 520 -9.40 -0.05 17.22
C PHE A 520 -9.88 -0.52 15.84
N SER A 521 -9.79 -1.83 15.61
CA SER A 521 -10.26 -2.45 14.35
C SER A 521 -11.75 -2.73 14.42
N ASP A 522 -12.49 -2.26 13.42
CA ASP A 522 -13.88 -2.64 13.18
C ASP A 522 -13.94 -3.62 11.99
N PRO A 523 -14.73 -4.70 12.06
CA PRO A 523 -14.78 -5.73 11.01
C PRO A 523 -15.33 -5.22 9.66
N TYR A 524 -16.06 -4.10 9.66
CA TYR A 524 -16.61 -3.48 8.46
C TYR A 524 -15.77 -2.28 7.98
N LYS A 525 -15.08 -1.56 8.88
CA LYS A 525 -14.36 -0.33 8.55
C LYS A 525 -12.83 -0.46 8.54
N GLY A 526 -12.28 -1.50 9.15
CA GLY A 526 -10.84 -1.63 9.37
C GLY A 526 -10.37 -0.81 10.57
N ASP A 527 -9.13 -0.32 10.53
CA ASP A 527 -8.53 0.43 11.64
C ASP A 527 -9.14 1.83 11.77
N LEU A 528 -9.62 2.15 12.97
CA LEU A 528 -10.28 3.43 13.30
C LEU A 528 -9.38 4.36 14.10
N GLY A 529 -8.34 3.84 14.77
CA GLY A 529 -7.44 4.65 15.57
C GLY A 529 -5.99 4.57 15.13
N LYS A 530 -5.27 5.67 15.38
CA LYS A 530 -3.86 5.83 15.11
C LYS A 530 -3.20 6.54 16.28
N THR A 531 -2.11 5.98 16.81
CA THR A 531 -1.28 6.63 17.82
C THR A 531 0.09 6.87 17.24
N GLN A 532 0.59 8.11 17.28
CA GLN A 532 1.96 8.44 16.89
C GLN A 532 2.73 8.99 18.08
N LEU A 533 3.88 8.41 18.38
CA LEU A 533 4.87 8.95 19.30
C LEU A 533 6.08 9.37 18.49
N PHE A 534 6.44 10.65 18.49
CA PHE A 534 7.62 11.13 17.78
C PHE A 534 8.63 11.79 18.71
N PHE A 535 9.89 11.73 18.28
CA PHE A 535 11.01 12.43 18.88
C PHE A 535 11.82 13.09 17.76
N LYS A 536 12.22 14.34 17.92
CA LYS A 536 13.05 15.13 17.01
C LYS A 536 14.18 15.77 17.80
N ALA A 537 15.36 15.85 17.18
CA ALA A 537 16.50 16.59 17.66
C ALA A 537 17.16 17.29 16.48
N GLY A 538 17.30 18.60 16.57
CA GLY A 538 17.78 19.45 15.48
C GLY A 538 18.55 20.66 15.98
N ARG A 539 19.13 21.36 15.01
CA ARG A 539 19.84 22.62 15.25
C ARG A 539 19.27 23.68 14.33
N ASP A 540 19.15 24.89 14.86
CA ASP A 540 18.79 26.03 14.04
C ASP A 540 19.93 26.31 13.05
N LEU A 541 19.61 26.27 11.75
CA LEU A 541 20.50 26.66 10.65
C LEU A 541 20.53 28.17 10.46
N TYR A 542 19.45 28.85 10.85
CA TYR A 542 19.32 30.29 10.77
C TYR A 542 18.35 30.80 11.83
N VAL A 543 18.82 31.71 12.68
CA VAL A 543 18.02 32.49 13.61
C VAL A 543 18.40 33.96 13.40
N ARG A 544 17.42 34.79 13.05
CA ARG A 544 17.66 36.22 12.77
C ARG A 544 18.28 36.97 13.96
N ASP A 545 18.05 36.50 15.18
CA ASP A 545 18.49 37.14 16.42
C ASP A 545 19.85 36.61 16.95
N GLY A 546 20.52 35.73 16.21
CA GLY A 546 21.95 35.43 16.40
C GLY A 546 22.32 34.28 17.33
N ASP A 547 21.36 33.67 18.02
CA ASP A 547 21.62 32.51 18.88
C ASP A 547 21.33 31.21 18.11
N GLU A 548 22.39 30.48 17.74
CA GLU A 548 22.26 29.11 17.24
C GLU A 548 21.92 28.17 18.39
N GLU A 549 20.74 27.56 18.35
CA GLU A 549 20.27 26.69 19.43
C GLU A 549 20.14 25.23 18.97
N PHE A 550 20.39 24.31 19.90
CA PHE A 550 20.03 22.91 19.75
C PHE A 550 18.66 22.69 20.39
N ARG A 551 17.73 22.10 19.64
CA ARG A 551 16.37 21.85 20.08
C ARG A 551 16.07 20.37 20.10
N THR A 552 15.40 19.92 21.15
CA THR A 552 14.78 18.60 21.21
C THR A 552 13.27 18.73 21.37
N GLN A 553 12.52 17.89 20.66
CA GLN A 553 11.07 17.87 20.69
C GLN A 553 10.59 16.43 20.80
N MET A 554 9.63 16.19 21.68
CA MET A 554 8.89 14.93 21.77
C MET A 554 7.41 15.24 21.60
N GLY A 555 6.66 14.36 20.96
CA GLY A 555 5.22 14.49 20.95
C GLY A 555 4.51 13.16 20.84
N LEU A 556 3.28 13.14 21.33
CA LEU A 556 2.37 12.01 21.31
C LEU A 556 1.06 12.50 20.70
N SER A 557 0.60 11.89 19.61
CA SER A 557 -0.73 12.10 19.07
C SER A 557 -1.53 10.80 19.08
N PHE A 558 -2.83 10.95 19.29
CA PHE A 558 -3.82 9.91 19.18
C PHE A 558 -4.99 10.46 18.36
N ASP A 559 -5.29 9.79 17.25
CA ASP A 559 -6.40 10.13 16.37
C ASP A 559 -7.34 8.94 16.29
N TYR A 560 -8.64 9.19 16.44
CA TYR A 560 -9.72 8.21 16.30
C TYR A 560 -10.76 8.75 15.32
N GLN A 561 -11.21 7.91 14.37
CA GLN A 561 -12.18 8.24 13.32
C GLN A 561 -13.39 7.31 13.29
#